data_AF-A0A662MWF3-F1
#
_entry.id   AF-A0A662MWF3-F1
#
_cell.length_a   1.000
_cell.length_b   1.000
_cell.length_c   1.000
_cell.angle_alpha   90.00
_cell.angle_beta   90.00
_cell.angle_gamma   90.00
#
_symmetry.space_group_name_H-M   'P 1'
#
loop_
_entity.id
_entity.type
_entity.pdbx_description
1 polymer ?
#
loop_
_entity_poly.entity_id
_entity_poly.type
_entity_poly.pdbx_seq_one_letter_code
_entity_poly.pdbx_strand_id
1 'polypeptide(L)'
;SNSYDAKGLMISAIRDDNPVMYFFHKGLMGLGWMPSPPEATVEVPEEPYTVPIGEAKVVREGSDVTIVGVAKMVYEALWAAEELEKEGISAEVIDLRSLVPLDKKTLLDSVKKTGRLVVVDEDYRSYGMSGEVIATVVENGISLEAPPVRVAYPDVPVPYSRVLERYVLPDKEKIINAVKSIM
;
A
#
# COMPACT_ATOMS: atom_id res chain seq x y z
N SER A 1 -3.92 5.17 -5.49
CA SER A 1 -3.01 6.00 -4.64
C SER A 1 -2.65 7.36 -5.22
N ASN A 2 -3.00 7.69 -6.47
CA ASN A 2 -2.62 8.92 -7.16
C ASN A 2 -3.87 9.58 -7.80
N SER A 3 -3.71 10.76 -8.40
CA SER A 3 -4.80 11.48 -9.07
C SER A 3 -5.47 10.69 -10.21
N TYR A 4 -4.73 9.85 -10.94
CA TYR A 4 -5.29 8.99 -12.00
C TYR A 4 -6.22 7.92 -11.42
N ASP A 5 -5.73 7.17 -10.44
CA ASP A 5 -6.54 6.12 -9.79
C ASP A 5 -7.75 6.72 -9.10
N ALA A 6 -7.62 7.90 -8.48
CA ALA A 6 -8.73 8.56 -7.79
C ALA A 6 -9.89 8.88 -8.75
N LYS A 7 -9.61 9.48 -9.91
CA LYS A 7 -10.64 9.74 -10.92
C LYS A 7 -11.21 8.44 -11.49
N GLY A 8 -10.35 7.52 -11.90
CA GLY A 8 -10.78 6.27 -12.54
C GLY A 8 -11.63 5.38 -11.64
N LEU A 9 -11.23 5.18 -10.38
CA LEU A 9 -11.96 4.36 -9.42
C LEU A 9 -13.25 5.06 -8.96
N MET A 10 -13.28 6.39 -8.83
CA MET A 10 -14.50 7.12 -8.52
C MET A 10 -15.55 6.95 -9.63
N ILE A 11 -15.12 7.05 -10.90
CA ILE A 11 -16.02 6.84 -12.04
C ILE A 11 -16.51 5.38 -12.07
N SER A 12 -15.65 4.40 -11.82
CA SER A 12 -16.06 2.99 -11.70
C SER A 12 -17.06 2.79 -10.57
N ALA A 13 -16.83 3.39 -9.40
CA ALA A 13 -17.71 3.29 -8.24
C ALA A 13 -19.10 3.89 -8.48
N ILE A 14 -19.18 5.04 -9.16
CA ILE A 14 -20.45 5.69 -9.51
C ILE A 14 -21.25 4.85 -10.53
N ARG A 15 -20.55 4.14 -11.41
CA ARG A 15 -21.15 3.34 -12.50
C ARG A 15 -21.48 1.91 -12.10
N ASP A 16 -21.01 1.44 -10.94
CA ASP A 16 -21.31 0.10 -10.45
C ASP A 16 -22.78 0.03 -9.99
N ASP A 17 -23.47 -1.06 -10.34
CA ASP A 17 -24.86 -1.29 -9.93
C ASP A 17 -24.97 -1.73 -8.45
N ASN A 18 -23.84 -1.95 -7.76
CA ASN A 18 -23.76 -2.34 -6.36
C ASN A 18 -23.24 -1.20 -5.47
N PRO A 19 -23.49 -1.25 -4.15
CA PRO A 19 -22.90 -0.28 -3.23
C PRO A 19 -21.36 -0.38 -3.20
N VAL A 20 -20.67 0.73 -3.51
CA VAL A 20 -19.21 0.83 -3.44
C VAL A 20 -18.80 1.83 -2.36
N MET A 21 -17.96 1.37 -1.43
CA MET A 21 -17.36 2.23 -0.40
C MET A 21 -16.04 2.81 -0.92
N TYR A 22 -16.05 4.09 -1.26
CA TYR A 22 -14.86 4.80 -1.74
C TYR A 22 -14.19 5.59 -0.61
N PHE A 23 -12.97 5.20 -0.25
CA PHE A 23 -12.16 5.89 0.75
C PHE A 23 -11.03 6.68 0.08
N PHE A 24 -10.87 7.94 0.47
CA PHE A 24 -9.74 8.77 0.06
C PHE A 24 -8.89 9.16 1.26
N HIS A 25 -7.60 9.38 1.01
CA HIS A 25 -6.66 9.74 2.06
C HIS A 25 -6.42 11.25 2.09
N LYS A 26 -6.66 11.89 3.25
CA LYS A 26 -6.51 13.35 3.41
C LYS A 26 -5.11 13.86 3.04
N GLY A 27 -4.08 13.08 3.32
CA GLY A 27 -2.69 13.41 2.99
C GLY A 27 -2.37 13.34 1.49
N LEU A 28 -3.30 12.90 0.66
CA LEU A 28 -3.17 12.88 -0.80
C LEU A 28 -4.01 13.97 -1.49
N MET A 29 -4.76 14.78 -0.74
CA MET A 29 -5.67 15.79 -1.31
C MET A 29 -5.01 17.13 -1.63
N GLY A 30 -3.74 17.34 -1.26
CA GLY A 30 -3.08 18.63 -1.46
C GLY A 30 -3.66 19.76 -0.61
N LEU A 31 -3.96 19.49 0.66
CA LEU A 31 -4.45 20.53 1.57
C LEU A 31 -3.34 21.54 1.86
N GLY A 32 -3.65 22.84 1.95
CA GLY A 32 -2.63 23.89 2.13
C GLY A 32 -1.72 23.73 3.36
N TRP A 33 -2.20 23.07 4.42
CA TRP A 33 -1.44 22.77 5.65
C TRP A 33 -0.88 21.34 5.69
N MET A 34 -1.18 20.51 4.69
CA MET A 34 -0.72 19.13 4.56
C MET A 34 -0.60 18.81 3.06
N PRO A 35 0.51 19.22 2.43
CA PRO A 35 0.72 18.99 1.02
C PRO A 35 0.80 17.49 0.72
N SER A 36 0.27 17.09 -0.43
CA SER A 36 0.44 15.74 -0.94
C SER A 36 1.86 15.54 -1.48
N PRO A 37 2.35 14.29 -1.52
CA PRO A 37 3.54 13.95 -2.32
C PRO A 37 3.39 14.50 -3.74
N PRO A 38 4.37 15.25 -4.28
CA PRO A 38 4.33 15.72 -5.66
C PRO A 38 4.11 14.58 -6.66
N GLU A 39 4.69 13.41 -6.38
CA GLU A 39 4.60 12.18 -7.17
C GLU A 39 3.18 11.61 -7.23
N ALA A 40 2.30 12.01 -6.30
CA ALA A 40 0.90 11.62 -6.31
C ALA A 40 0.04 12.42 -7.29
N THR A 41 0.57 13.56 -7.76
CA THR A 41 -0.08 14.42 -8.75
C THR A 41 0.43 14.04 -10.13
N VAL A 42 -0.26 13.10 -10.76
CA VAL A 42 0.05 12.61 -12.10
C VAL A 42 -0.87 13.24 -13.14
N GLU A 43 -0.50 13.11 -14.41
CA GLU A 43 -1.35 13.51 -15.53
C GLU A 43 -2.69 12.75 -15.49
N VAL A 44 -3.78 13.50 -15.59
CA VAL A 44 -5.15 12.97 -15.56
C VAL A 44 -5.84 13.36 -16.86
N PRO A 45 -6.22 12.40 -17.73
CA PRO A 45 -7.00 12.69 -18.92
C PRO A 45 -8.27 13.48 -18.58
N GLU A 46 -8.65 14.46 -19.41
CA GLU A 46 -9.91 15.22 -19.20
C GLU A 46 -11.14 14.31 -19.43
N GLU A 47 -11.08 13.47 -20.45
CA GLU A 47 -12.16 12.53 -20.79
C GLU A 47 -12.43 11.51 -19.67
N PRO A 48 -13.68 11.01 -19.54
CA PRO A 48 -13.99 9.96 -18.59
C PRO A 48 -13.27 8.65 -18.92
N TYR A 49 -12.65 8.04 -17.91
CA TYR A 49 -12.12 6.67 -17.98
C TYR A 49 -12.47 5.93 -16.69
N THR A 50 -12.24 4.62 -16.70
CA THR A 50 -12.47 3.75 -15.53
C THR A 50 -11.17 3.07 -15.16
N VAL A 51 -10.98 2.85 -13.87
CA VAL A 51 -9.99 1.90 -13.34
C VAL A 51 -10.79 0.75 -12.73
N PRO A 52 -10.53 -0.50 -13.13
CA PRO A 52 -11.31 -1.64 -12.65
C PRO A 52 -11.19 -1.80 -11.13
N ILE A 53 -12.33 -2.00 -10.47
CA ILE A 53 -12.39 -2.35 -9.05
C ILE A 53 -11.93 -3.80 -8.90
N GLY A 54 -11.04 -4.05 -7.94
CA GLY A 54 -10.49 -5.38 -7.69
C GLY A 54 -9.22 -5.69 -8.49
N GLU A 55 -8.62 -4.72 -9.15
CA GLU A 55 -7.32 -4.86 -9.83
C GLU A 55 -6.25 -3.99 -9.16
N ALA A 56 -5.22 -4.65 -8.63
CA ALA A 56 -4.06 -3.99 -8.06
C ALA A 56 -3.10 -3.51 -9.15
N LYS A 57 -2.09 -2.73 -8.76
CA LYS A 57 -1.02 -2.30 -9.67
C LYS A 57 0.34 -2.50 -9.01
N VAL A 58 1.23 -3.20 -9.70
CA VAL A 58 2.66 -3.14 -9.42
C VAL A 58 3.15 -1.75 -9.86
N VAL A 59 3.52 -0.92 -8.89
CA VAL A 59 3.99 0.46 -9.14
C VAL A 59 5.51 0.55 -9.22
N ARG A 60 6.21 -0.47 -8.73
CA ARG A 60 7.65 -0.66 -8.86
C ARG A 60 7.94 -2.16 -8.94
N GLU A 61 8.64 -2.59 -9.98
CA GLU A 61 9.12 -3.98 -10.09
C GLU A 61 10.29 -4.22 -9.13
N GLY A 62 10.37 -5.43 -8.58
CA GLY A 62 11.51 -5.89 -7.78
C GLY A 62 11.60 -7.42 -7.70
N SER A 63 12.65 -7.91 -7.07
CA SER A 63 12.96 -9.35 -6.97
C SER A 63 13.14 -9.90 -5.57
N ASP A 64 13.38 -9.06 -4.56
CA ASP A 64 13.91 -9.53 -3.28
C ASP A 64 12.85 -9.52 -2.17
N VAL A 65 11.92 -8.58 -2.23
CA VAL A 65 10.81 -8.45 -1.28
C VAL A 65 9.61 -7.79 -1.93
N THR A 66 8.41 -8.27 -1.61
CA THR A 66 7.15 -7.62 -1.98
C THR A 66 6.66 -6.72 -0.84
N ILE A 67 6.44 -5.44 -1.13
CA ILE A 67 5.85 -4.45 -0.23
C ILE A 67 4.45 -4.08 -0.73
N VAL A 68 3.44 -4.28 0.09
CA VAL A 68 2.02 -4.08 -0.28
C VAL A 68 1.42 -2.99 0.59
N GLY A 69 0.68 -2.06 -0.02
CA GLY A 69 -0.06 -1.04 0.70
C GLY A 69 -1.19 -0.42 -0.11
N VAL A 70 -1.85 0.58 0.48
CA VAL A 70 -2.89 1.39 -0.16
C VAL A 70 -2.66 2.88 0.10
N ALA A 71 -3.28 3.71 -0.74
CA ALA A 71 -3.32 5.16 -0.55
C ALA A 71 -1.93 5.77 -0.29
N LYS A 72 -1.74 6.49 0.82
CA LYS A 72 -0.47 7.18 1.14
C LYS A 72 0.67 6.20 1.41
N MET A 73 0.38 5.01 1.92
CA MET A 73 1.40 3.99 2.23
C MET A 73 2.15 3.51 1.00
N VAL A 74 1.57 3.65 -0.20
CA VAL A 74 2.25 3.37 -1.46
C VAL A 74 3.48 4.26 -1.65
N TYR A 75 3.42 5.55 -1.26
CA TYR A 75 4.59 6.44 -1.37
C TYR A 75 5.63 6.19 -0.29
N GLU A 76 5.20 5.91 0.95
CA GLU A 76 6.15 5.49 2.00
C GLU A 76 6.91 4.22 1.57
N ALA A 77 6.23 3.28 0.90
CA ALA A 77 6.84 2.08 0.34
C ALA A 77 7.76 2.38 -0.86
N LEU A 78 7.36 3.26 -1.78
CA LEU A 78 8.19 3.67 -2.91
C LEU A 78 9.48 4.35 -2.45
N TRP A 79 9.40 5.30 -1.52
CA TRP A 79 10.58 5.96 -0.95
C TRP A 79 11.46 4.98 -0.16
N ALA A 80 10.86 4.00 0.52
CA ALA A 80 11.62 2.96 1.20
C ALA A 80 12.37 2.09 0.19
N ALA A 81 11.72 1.71 -0.90
CA ALA A 81 12.31 0.94 -1.99
C ALA A 81 13.46 1.68 -2.68
N GLU A 82 13.37 3.00 -2.86
CA GLU A 82 14.47 3.82 -3.38
C GLU A 82 15.71 3.83 -2.48
N GLU A 83 15.53 3.89 -1.15
CA GLU A 83 16.65 3.80 -0.20
C GLU A 83 17.23 2.39 -0.13
N LEU A 84 16.37 1.36 -0.12
CA LEU A 84 16.77 -0.04 -0.12
C LEU A 84 17.58 -0.43 -1.36
N GLU A 85 17.26 0.13 -2.53
CA GLU A 85 18.00 -0.11 -3.77
C GLU A 85 19.48 0.34 -3.64
N LYS A 86 19.75 1.42 -2.89
CA LYS A 86 21.13 1.90 -2.63
C LYS A 86 21.95 0.91 -1.80
N GLU A 87 21.28 0.02 -1.09
CA GLU A 87 21.87 -1.07 -0.30
C GLU A 87 21.82 -2.41 -1.04
N GLY A 88 21.37 -2.42 -2.30
CA GLY A 88 21.31 -3.61 -3.15
C GLY A 88 20.09 -4.50 -2.90
N ILE A 89 19.01 -3.96 -2.30
CA ILE A 89 17.74 -4.68 -2.08
C ILE A 89 16.68 -4.19 -3.06
N SER A 90 16.25 -5.06 -3.97
CA SER A 90 15.26 -4.78 -5.00
C SER A 90 13.83 -5.07 -4.53
N ALA A 91 13.15 -4.05 -4.00
CA ALA A 91 11.79 -4.16 -3.50
C ALA A 91 10.68 -3.95 -4.56
N GLU A 92 9.81 -4.94 -4.73
CA GLU A 92 8.57 -4.78 -5.50
C GLU A 92 7.54 -4.03 -4.67
N VAL A 93 6.86 -3.04 -5.25
CA VAL A 93 5.81 -2.27 -4.55
C VAL A 93 4.47 -2.42 -5.27
N ILE A 94 3.44 -2.82 -4.51
CA ILE A 94 2.07 -3.01 -4.99
C ILE A 94 1.13 -1.98 -4.34
N ASP A 95 0.40 -1.23 -5.17
CA ASP A 95 -0.80 -0.52 -4.75
C ASP A 95 -2.01 -1.45 -4.93
N LEU A 96 -2.63 -1.87 -3.83
CA LEU A 96 -3.79 -2.78 -3.90
C LEU A 96 -4.98 -2.14 -4.60
N ARG A 97 -5.14 -0.80 -4.52
CA ARG A 97 -6.30 -0.01 -5.00
C ARG A 97 -7.67 -0.39 -4.41
N SER A 98 -8.01 -1.67 -4.35
CA SER A 98 -9.25 -2.23 -3.84
C SER A 98 -8.96 -3.27 -2.76
N LEU A 99 -9.72 -3.21 -1.66
CA LEU A 99 -9.64 -4.19 -0.58
C LEU A 99 -10.62 -5.34 -0.77
N VAL A 100 -11.82 -5.03 -1.28
CA VAL A 100 -12.89 -5.99 -1.54
C VAL A 100 -13.48 -5.70 -2.93
N PRO A 101 -13.36 -6.63 -3.89
CA PRO A 101 -12.53 -7.83 -3.84
C PRO A 101 -11.03 -7.50 -3.85
N LEU A 102 -10.22 -8.33 -3.17
CA LEU A 102 -8.76 -8.24 -3.20
C LEU A 102 -8.21 -8.89 -4.48
N ASP A 103 -7.29 -8.24 -5.18
CA ASP A 103 -6.56 -8.82 -6.30
C ASP A 103 -5.56 -9.88 -5.83
N LYS A 104 -6.06 -11.09 -5.57
CA LYS A 104 -5.24 -12.21 -5.11
C LYS A 104 -4.17 -12.59 -6.12
N LYS A 105 -4.46 -12.48 -7.42
CA LYS A 105 -3.53 -12.94 -8.46
C LYS A 105 -2.26 -12.10 -8.42
N THR A 106 -2.38 -10.78 -8.52
CA THR A 106 -1.22 -9.86 -8.50
C THR A 106 -0.42 -10.00 -7.21
N LEU A 107 -1.11 -10.10 -6.07
CA LEU A 107 -0.48 -10.31 -4.76
C LEU A 107 0.31 -11.62 -4.70
N LEU A 108 -0.31 -12.75 -5.06
CA LEU A 108 0.31 -14.07 -4.95
C LEU A 108 1.46 -14.25 -5.95
N ASP A 109 1.31 -13.75 -7.18
CA ASP A 109 2.36 -13.82 -8.20
C ASP A 109 3.61 -13.04 -7.78
N SER A 110 3.42 -11.85 -7.20
CA SER A 110 4.51 -11.03 -6.66
C SER A 110 5.23 -11.71 -5.49
N VAL A 111 4.47 -12.17 -4.49
CA VAL A 111 5.09 -12.80 -3.30
C VAL A 111 5.76 -14.12 -3.66
N LYS A 112 5.23 -14.86 -4.63
CA LYS A 112 5.89 -16.06 -5.18
C LYS A 112 7.21 -15.73 -5.88
N LYS A 113 7.28 -14.58 -6.55
CA LYS A 113 8.50 -14.10 -7.22
C LYS A 113 9.58 -13.71 -6.21
N THR A 114 9.21 -12.99 -5.14
CA THR A 114 10.17 -12.39 -4.21
C THR A 114 10.46 -13.25 -2.97
N GLY A 115 9.56 -14.18 -2.63
CA GLY A 115 9.67 -15.05 -1.46
C GLY A 115 9.47 -14.35 -0.10
N ARG A 116 9.32 -13.03 -0.06
CA ARG A 116 9.20 -12.22 1.18
C ARG A 116 8.07 -11.21 1.06
N LEU A 117 7.40 -10.92 2.16
CA LEU A 117 6.26 -10.00 2.19
C LEU A 117 6.33 -9.03 3.37
N VAL A 118 6.19 -7.73 3.07
CA VAL A 118 5.90 -6.66 4.02
C VAL A 118 4.56 -6.03 3.66
N VAL A 119 3.63 -5.97 4.60
CA VAL A 119 2.34 -5.27 4.42
C VAL A 119 2.35 -3.98 5.24
N VAL A 120 2.04 -2.87 4.57
CA VAL A 120 2.05 -1.52 5.15
C VAL A 120 0.62 -0.99 5.20
N ASP A 121 0.16 -0.66 6.40
CA ASP A 121 -1.23 -0.27 6.67
C ASP A 121 -1.26 0.91 7.64
N GLU A 122 -1.85 2.04 7.24
CA GLU A 122 -1.95 3.24 8.11
C GLU A 122 -3.00 3.07 9.21
N ASP A 123 -3.82 2.01 9.16
CA ASP A 123 -4.78 1.64 10.20
C ASP A 123 -4.16 0.71 11.26
N TYR A 124 -4.96 0.38 12.27
CA TYR A 124 -4.57 -0.46 13.40
C TYR A 124 -4.02 -1.82 12.98
N ARG A 125 -3.00 -2.25 13.70
CA ARG A 125 -2.37 -3.55 13.53
C ARG A 125 -3.38 -4.68 13.75
N SER A 126 -4.27 -4.57 14.72
CA SER A 126 -5.27 -5.60 14.96
C SER A 126 -6.50 -5.41 14.08
N TYR A 127 -6.99 -6.52 13.50
CA TYR A 127 -8.23 -6.59 12.72
C TYR A 127 -8.28 -5.70 11.45
N GLY A 128 -7.12 -5.22 10.98
CA GLY A 128 -6.99 -4.44 9.76
C GLY A 128 -6.70 -5.27 8.50
N MET A 129 -6.60 -4.58 7.38
CA MET A 129 -6.34 -5.15 6.05
C MET A 129 -5.03 -5.96 6.01
N SER A 130 -4.02 -5.50 6.74
CA SER A 130 -2.74 -6.20 6.84
C SER A 130 -2.84 -7.67 7.30
N GLY A 131 -3.85 -8.02 8.11
CA GLY A 131 -4.11 -9.40 8.52
C GLY A 131 -4.66 -10.27 7.38
N GLU A 132 -5.64 -9.74 6.65
CA GLU A 132 -6.30 -10.42 5.53
C GLU A 132 -5.33 -10.69 4.37
N VAL A 133 -4.44 -9.74 4.07
CA VAL A 133 -3.40 -9.90 3.03
C VAL A 133 -2.48 -11.08 3.37
N ILE A 134 -2.00 -11.15 4.62
CA ILE A 134 -1.12 -12.24 5.06
C ILE A 134 -1.87 -13.57 5.07
N ALA A 135 -3.09 -13.61 5.60
CA ALA A 135 -3.91 -14.82 5.62
C ALA A 135 -4.13 -15.34 4.18
N THR A 136 -4.50 -14.46 3.25
CA THR A 136 -4.66 -14.80 1.83
C THR A 136 -3.39 -15.42 1.26
N VAL A 137 -2.21 -14.86 1.52
CA VAL A 137 -0.95 -15.41 1.00
C VAL A 137 -0.65 -16.79 1.57
N VAL A 138 -0.77 -16.96 2.89
CA VAL A 138 -0.45 -18.21 3.59
C VAL A 138 -1.44 -19.32 3.23
N GLU A 139 -2.74 -19.02 3.20
CA GLU A 139 -3.80 -19.99 2.89
C GLU A 139 -3.75 -20.47 1.43
N ASN A 140 -3.19 -19.68 0.52
CA ASN A 140 -2.97 -20.08 -0.87
C ASN A 140 -1.66 -20.87 -1.07
N GLY A 141 -0.97 -21.24 0.01
CA GLY A 141 0.17 -22.16 -0.03
C GLY A 141 1.46 -21.56 -0.60
N ILE A 142 1.60 -20.22 -0.55
CA ILE A 142 2.86 -19.57 -0.95
C ILE A 142 3.94 -19.89 0.08
N SER A 143 5.04 -20.49 -0.37
CA SER A 143 6.21 -20.72 0.47
C SER A 143 6.98 -19.41 0.64
N LEU A 144 7.10 -18.95 1.88
CA LEU A 144 7.84 -17.74 2.22
C LEU A 144 9.24 -18.09 2.74
N GLU A 145 10.24 -17.32 2.33
CA GLU A 145 11.62 -17.45 2.80
C GLU A 145 11.80 -16.93 4.23
N ALA A 146 10.92 -16.02 4.66
CA ALA A 146 10.88 -15.47 6.01
C ALA A 146 9.43 -15.18 6.45
N PRO A 147 9.13 -15.14 7.76
CA PRO A 147 7.81 -14.75 8.24
C PRO A 147 7.40 -13.36 7.71
N PRO A 148 6.16 -13.19 7.21
CA PRO A 148 5.71 -11.91 6.68
C PRO A 148 5.58 -10.88 7.81
N VAL A 149 5.95 -9.62 7.51
CA VAL A 149 5.97 -8.54 8.51
C VAL A 149 4.89 -7.51 8.21
N ARG A 150 4.31 -6.94 9.27
CA ARG A 150 3.34 -5.85 9.18
C ARG A 150 3.93 -4.58 9.77
N VAL A 151 3.89 -3.51 8.98
CA VAL A 151 4.14 -2.14 9.41
C VAL A 151 2.80 -1.45 9.50
N ALA A 152 2.24 -1.38 10.71
CA ALA A 152 0.90 -0.89 10.94
C ALA A 152 0.82 -0.01 12.19
N TYR A 153 -0.25 0.75 12.31
CA TYR A 153 -0.51 1.60 13.47
C TYR A 153 -0.67 0.73 14.73
N PRO A 154 0.04 1.00 15.85
CA PRO A 154 -0.10 0.21 17.08
C PRO A 154 -1.51 0.36 17.67
N ASP A 155 -1.99 -0.63 18.43
CA ASP A 155 -3.35 -0.62 19.02
C ASP A 155 -3.47 0.35 20.21
N VAL A 156 -3.31 1.65 19.93
CA VAL A 156 -3.35 2.77 20.88
C VAL A 156 -4.16 3.92 20.30
N PRO A 157 -4.91 4.70 21.08
CA PRO A 157 -5.62 5.87 20.56
C PRO A 157 -4.67 6.89 19.92
N VAL A 158 -5.18 7.62 18.91
CA VAL A 158 -4.37 8.61 18.18
C VAL A 158 -3.86 9.72 19.12
N PRO A 159 -2.53 9.86 19.31
CA PRO A 159 -1.98 10.90 20.15
C PRO A 159 -2.15 12.28 19.51
N TYR A 160 -2.54 13.28 20.30
CA TYR A 160 -2.60 14.67 19.83
C TYR A 160 -1.20 15.29 19.58
N SER A 161 -0.19 14.86 20.36
CA SER A 161 1.18 15.36 20.20
C SER A 161 1.74 14.94 18.85
N ARG A 162 2.17 15.91 18.01
CA ARG A 162 2.74 15.65 16.69
C ARG A 162 3.93 14.67 16.70
N VAL A 163 4.75 14.72 17.75
CA VAL A 163 5.89 13.81 17.89
C VAL A 163 5.42 12.39 18.11
N LEU A 164 4.41 12.20 18.97
CA LEU A 164 3.84 10.89 19.24
C LEU A 164 3.02 10.38 18.06
N GLU A 165 2.22 11.23 17.41
CA GLU A 165 1.45 10.89 16.19
C GLU A 165 2.38 10.36 15.09
N ARG A 166 3.48 11.06 14.81
CA ARG A 166 4.49 10.60 13.83
C ARG A 166 5.16 9.29 14.25
N TYR A 167 5.39 9.11 15.55
CA TYR A 167 6.00 7.89 16.07
C TYR A 167 5.13 6.66 15.81
N VAL A 168 3.80 6.78 15.96
CA VAL A 168 2.87 5.65 15.81
C VAL A 168 2.43 5.41 14.38
N LEU A 169 2.43 6.43 13.52
CA LEU A 169 2.14 6.26 12.08
C LEU A 169 3.22 5.43 11.39
N PRO A 170 2.88 4.53 10.46
CA PRO A 170 3.86 3.96 9.53
C PRO A 170 4.60 5.05 8.76
N ASP A 171 5.89 4.82 8.52
CA ASP A 171 6.73 5.70 7.72
C ASP A 171 7.77 4.87 6.96
N LYS A 172 8.43 5.53 6.00
CA LYS A 172 9.54 5.00 5.23
C LYS A 172 10.59 4.25 6.07
N GLU A 173 11.04 4.83 7.18
CA GLU A 173 12.11 4.24 8.01
C GLU A 173 11.65 2.94 8.67
N LYS A 174 10.41 2.88 9.15
CA LYS A 174 9.82 1.65 9.70
C LYS A 174 9.70 0.56 8.63
N ILE A 175 9.38 0.93 7.38
CA ILE A 175 9.32 -0.01 6.25
C ILE A 175 10.71 -0.56 5.93
N ILE A 176 11.73 0.31 5.82
CA ILE A 176 13.12 -0.10 5.58
C ILE A 176 13.58 -1.09 6.65
N ASN A 177 13.34 -0.78 7.93
CA ASN A 177 13.71 -1.66 9.03
C ASN A 177 12.96 -3.02 9.00
N ALA A 178 11.68 -3.01 8.64
CA ALA A 178 10.90 -4.23 8.50
C ALA A 178 11.45 -5.11 7.36
N VAL A 179 11.76 -4.53 6.21
CA VAL A 179 12.39 -5.25 5.09
C VAL A 179 13.72 -5.85 5.53
N LYS A 180 14.62 -5.04 6.10
CA LYS A 180 15.94 -5.52 6.55
C LYS A 180 15.88 -6.65 7.57
N SER A 181 14.83 -6.70 8.40
CA SER A 181 14.67 -7.77 9.40
C SER A 181 14.36 -9.15 8.81
N ILE A 182 13.97 -9.22 7.53
CA ILE A 182 13.60 -10.46 6.84
C ILE A 182 14.45 -10.76 5.60
N MET A 183 15.48 -9.94 5.34
CA MET A 183 16.41 -10.17 4.23
C MET A 183 17.33 -11.35 4.49
#